data_AF-A0A438CLS6-F1
#
_entry.id   AF-A0A438CLS6-F1
#
_cell.length_a   1.000
_cell.length_b   1.000
_cell.length_c   1.000
_cell.angle_alpha   90.00
_cell.angle_beta   90.00
_cell.angle_gamma   90.00
#
_symmetry.space_group_name_H-M   'P 1'
#
loop_
_entity.id
_entity.type
_entity.pdbx_description
1 polymer ?
#
loop_
_entity_poly.entity_id
_entity_poly.type
_entity_poly.pdbx_seq_one_letter_code
_entity_poly.pdbx_strand_id
1 'polypeptide(L)'
;MLHNKFAESSLYIEERSFRRFVEACLEETVVVYVDHLLTQRNYIKEETIERMRLDEEVILDFFREYISVSKVENRVRILSDLRELASAESLDTFTLIYTNILEHQPDCPPEVVEKLVGLREGIPRKDAKEVVQECKEIYENSLVGGNPLKAATKHFSSNPHPVVPPNMDDMPSHDILTLVGLASSNLAL
;
A
#
# COMPACT_ATOMS: atom_id res chain seq x y z
N MET A 1 14.84 15.57 8.45
CA MET A 1 15.82 15.57 7.33
C MET A 1 15.13 15.52 5.95
N LEU A 2 14.03 14.78 5.78
CA LEU A 2 13.27 14.76 4.51
C LEU A 2 12.50 16.04 4.18
N HIS A 3 11.83 16.67 5.16
CA HIS A 3 11.21 17.98 4.96
C HIS A 3 12.23 19.01 4.43
N ASN A 4 13.47 18.98 4.94
CA ASN A 4 14.54 19.84 4.42
C ASN A 4 14.92 19.48 2.99
N LYS A 5 15.00 18.20 2.60
CA LYS A 5 15.25 17.82 1.20
C LYS A 5 14.15 18.28 0.25
N PHE A 6 12.87 18.12 0.62
CA PHE A 6 11.75 18.58 -0.19
C PHE A 6 11.70 20.12 -0.26
N ALA A 7 11.88 20.80 0.86
CA ALA A 7 11.95 22.26 0.93
C ALA A 7 13.18 22.85 0.21
N GLU A 8 14.31 22.16 0.19
CA GLU A 8 15.50 22.57 -0.57
C GLU A 8 15.29 22.35 -2.07
N SER A 9 14.70 21.23 -2.48
CA SER A 9 14.43 20.95 -3.89
C SER A 9 13.39 21.89 -4.51
N SER A 10 12.43 22.41 -3.73
CA SER A 10 11.46 23.39 -4.21
C SER A 10 12.08 24.76 -4.53
N LEU A 11 13.30 25.04 -4.04
CA LEU A 11 14.05 26.25 -4.37
C LEU A 11 14.72 26.21 -5.75
N TYR A 12 14.90 25.02 -6.33
CA TYR A 12 15.67 24.82 -7.58
C TYR A 12 14.84 24.25 -8.73
N ILE A 13 13.58 23.89 -8.49
CA ILE A 13 12.69 23.25 -9.45
C ILE A 13 11.45 24.13 -9.68
N GLU A 14 11.04 24.28 -10.94
CA GLU A 14 9.79 24.96 -11.27
C GLU A 14 8.60 24.29 -10.55
N GLU A 15 7.71 25.10 -9.96
CA GLU A 15 6.62 24.63 -9.07
C GLU A 15 5.78 23.48 -9.66
N ARG A 16 5.57 23.48 -10.98
CA ARG A 16 4.86 22.41 -11.68
C ARG A 16 5.65 21.10 -11.68
N SER A 17 6.95 21.16 -11.97
CA SER A 17 7.87 20.02 -11.99
C SER A 17 8.07 19.46 -10.58
N PHE A 18 8.13 20.33 -9.57
CA PHE A 18 8.20 19.92 -8.16
C PHE A 18 6.93 19.14 -7.74
N ARG A 19 5.74 19.63 -8.09
CA ARG A 19 4.48 18.90 -7.81
C ARG A 19 4.43 17.53 -8.50
N ARG A 20 4.91 17.42 -9.74
CA ARG A 20 5.01 16.12 -10.44
C ARG A 20 5.99 15.17 -9.75
N PHE A 21 7.13 15.69 -9.29
CA PHE A 21 8.11 14.92 -8.52
C PHE A 21 7.53 14.41 -7.19
N VAL A 22 6.81 15.25 -6.45
CA VAL A 22 6.14 14.85 -5.20
C VAL A 22 5.09 13.77 -5.44
N GLU A 23 4.28 13.91 -6.50
CA GLU A 23 3.30 12.87 -6.87
C GLU A 23 3.97 11.53 -7.18
N ALA A 24 5.12 11.54 -7.87
CA ALA A 24 5.90 10.32 -8.12
C ALA A 24 6.49 9.73 -6.83
N CYS A 25 6.96 10.56 -5.91
CA CYS A 25 7.46 10.10 -4.60
C CYS A 25 6.35 9.43 -3.78
N LEU A 26 5.13 9.99 -3.80
CA LEU A 26 3.98 9.38 -3.13
C LEU A 26 3.64 8.02 -3.75
N GLU A 27 3.59 7.94 -5.08
CA GLU A 27 3.33 6.68 -5.80
C GLU A 27 4.35 5.60 -5.42
N GLU A 28 5.64 5.94 -5.45
CA GLU A 28 6.71 5.01 -5.10
C GLU A 28 6.67 4.62 -3.61
N THR A 29 6.35 5.57 -2.70
CA THR A 29 6.19 5.29 -1.27
C THR A 29 5.11 4.24 -1.02
N VAL A 30 3.96 4.39 -1.69
CA VAL A 30 2.84 3.43 -1.58
C VAL A 30 3.27 2.06 -2.10
N VAL A 31 3.94 1.98 -3.25
CA VAL A 31 4.43 0.72 -3.81
C VAL A 31 5.39 0.02 -2.86
N VAL A 32 6.39 0.75 -2.36
CA VAL A 32 7.38 0.21 -1.41
C VAL A 32 6.71 -0.27 -0.14
N TYR A 33 5.79 0.51 0.43
CA TYR A 33 5.07 0.14 1.64
C TYR A 33 4.27 -1.15 1.46
N VAL A 34 3.52 -1.27 0.36
CA VAL A 34 2.72 -2.47 0.06
C VAL A 34 3.63 -3.68 -0.15
N ASP A 35 4.75 -3.53 -0.85
CA ASP A 35 5.72 -4.62 -1.04
C ASP A 35 6.29 -5.10 0.30
N HIS A 36 6.64 -4.19 1.21
CA HIS A 36 7.12 -4.54 2.55
C HIS A 36 6.05 -5.29 3.36
N LEU A 37 4.80 -4.81 3.31
CA LEU A 37 3.67 -5.45 3.97
C LEU A 37 3.45 -6.89 3.48
N LEU A 38 3.58 -7.13 2.17
CA LEU A 38 3.32 -8.44 1.55
C LEU A 38 4.51 -9.41 1.62
N THR A 39 5.73 -8.90 1.80
CA THR A 39 6.96 -9.70 1.86
C THR A 39 7.44 -9.98 3.27
N GLN A 40 6.87 -9.30 4.28
CA GLN A 40 7.20 -9.56 5.68
C GLN A 40 6.90 -11.02 6.08
N ARG A 41 7.56 -11.47 7.14
CA ARG A 41 7.41 -12.83 7.68
C ARG A 41 6.78 -12.87 9.08
N ASN A 42 6.59 -11.70 9.69
CA ASN A 42 5.95 -11.59 10.99
C ASN A 42 4.43 -11.73 10.83
N TYR A 43 3.80 -12.25 11.88
CA TYR A 43 2.35 -12.28 11.93
C TYR A 43 1.79 -10.87 12.11
N ILE A 44 0.73 -10.55 11.37
CA ILE A 44 -0.06 -9.33 11.53
C ILE A 44 -0.93 -9.50 12.78
N LYS A 45 -0.66 -8.64 13.76
CA LYS A 45 -1.40 -8.52 15.01
C LYS A 45 -2.10 -7.17 15.11
N GLU A 46 -2.85 -6.97 16.19
CA GLU A 46 -3.49 -5.68 16.46
C GLU A 46 -2.49 -4.52 16.54
N GLU A 47 -1.32 -4.76 17.14
CA GLU A 47 -0.22 -3.78 17.17
C GLU A 47 0.27 -3.41 15.77
N THR A 48 0.35 -4.39 14.85
CA THR A 48 0.72 -4.17 13.45
C THR A 48 -0.36 -3.38 12.71
N ILE A 49 -1.64 -3.67 12.94
CA ILE A 49 -2.76 -2.93 12.32
C ILE A 49 -2.76 -1.47 12.78
N GLU A 50 -2.56 -1.26 14.08
CA GLU A 50 -2.55 0.09 14.62
C GLU A 50 -1.32 0.87 14.15
N ARG A 51 -0.20 0.16 13.95
CA ARG A 51 0.98 0.70 13.28
C ARG A 51 0.68 1.13 11.84
N MET A 52 -0.02 0.29 11.06
CA MET A 52 -0.44 0.63 9.70
C MET A 52 -1.28 1.91 9.66
N ARG A 53 -2.16 2.13 10.65
CA ARG A 53 -2.97 3.36 10.75
C ARG A 53 -2.10 4.60 10.99
N LEU A 54 -1.14 4.52 11.91
CA LEU A 54 -0.22 5.62 12.19
C LEU A 54 0.66 5.95 10.99
N ASP A 55 1.09 4.92 10.28
CA ASP A 55 1.91 5.02 9.08
C ASP A 55 1.14 5.70 7.93
N GLU A 56 -0.12 5.30 7.73
CA GLU A 56 -1.07 5.96 6.82
C GLU A 56 -1.23 7.46 7.14
N GLU A 57 -1.44 7.80 8.42
CA GLU A 57 -1.60 9.16 8.91
C GLU A 57 -0.36 10.02 8.63
N VAL A 58 0.84 9.48 8.89
CA VAL A 58 2.11 10.17 8.61
C VAL A 58 2.31 10.43 7.12
N ILE A 59 2.00 9.46 6.26
CA ILE A 59 2.12 9.62 4.80
C ILE A 59 1.14 10.69 4.31
N LEU A 60 -0.12 10.62 4.76
CA LEU A 60 -1.15 11.57 4.37
C LEU A 60 -0.77 13.00 4.80
N ASP A 61 -0.35 13.17 6.06
CA ASP A 61 0.01 14.45 6.63
C ASP A 61 1.25 15.06 5.97
N PHE A 62 2.24 14.24 5.61
CA PHE A 62 3.44 14.71 4.91
C PHE A 62 3.13 15.21 3.50
N PHE A 63 2.44 14.41 2.68
CA PHE A 63 2.26 14.73 1.26
C PHE A 63 1.22 15.82 1.00
N ARG A 64 0.22 16.00 1.88
CA ARG A 64 -0.81 17.05 1.73
C ARG A 64 -0.25 18.47 1.84
N GLU A 65 0.95 18.64 2.39
CA GLU A 65 1.63 19.94 2.44
C GLU A 65 2.13 20.39 1.06
N TYR A 66 2.33 19.44 0.12
CA TYR A 66 3.03 19.69 -1.14
C TYR A 66 2.12 19.51 -2.37
N ILE A 67 1.09 18.66 -2.29
CA ILE A 67 0.14 18.39 -3.38
C ILE A 67 -1.30 18.36 -2.86
N SER A 68 -2.29 18.42 -3.77
CA SER A 68 -3.71 18.51 -3.38
C SER A 68 -4.16 17.30 -2.56
N VAL A 69 -4.89 17.55 -1.46
CA VAL A 69 -5.45 16.54 -0.55
C VAL A 69 -6.09 15.37 -1.29
N SER A 70 -7.00 15.65 -2.23
CA SER A 70 -7.68 14.60 -3.01
C SER A 70 -6.73 13.66 -3.77
N LYS A 71 -5.58 14.16 -4.26
CA LYS A 71 -4.58 13.30 -4.90
C LYS A 71 -3.86 12.42 -3.89
N VAL A 72 -3.60 12.94 -2.69
CA VAL A 72 -2.97 12.17 -1.61
C VAL A 72 -3.90 11.06 -1.17
N GLU A 73 -5.15 11.40 -0.83
CA GLU A 73 -6.19 10.45 -0.41
C GLU A 73 -6.40 9.34 -1.45
N ASN A 74 -6.54 9.71 -2.74
CA ASN A 74 -6.72 8.72 -3.80
C ASN A 74 -5.54 7.74 -3.94
N ARG A 75 -4.30 8.19 -3.64
CA ARG A 75 -3.11 7.34 -3.71
C ARG A 75 -2.90 6.51 -2.46
N VAL A 76 -3.19 7.06 -1.29
CA VAL A 76 -3.05 6.39 0.01
C VAL A 76 -4.18 5.40 0.26
N ARG A 77 -5.31 5.51 -0.45
CA ARG A 77 -6.50 4.64 -0.27
C ARG A 77 -6.19 3.14 -0.19
N ILE A 78 -5.31 2.63 -1.04
CA ILE A 78 -4.93 1.21 -1.01
C ILE A 78 -4.30 0.80 0.33
N LEU A 79 -3.60 1.70 1.02
CA LEU A 79 -3.07 1.43 2.37
C LEU A 79 -4.20 1.27 3.38
N SER A 80 -5.24 2.10 3.31
CA SER A 80 -6.44 1.96 4.13
C SER A 80 -7.17 0.66 3.81
N ASP A 81 -7.38 0.35 2.53
CA ASP A 81 -8.09 -0.87 2.14
C ASP A 81 -7.33 -2.14 2.59
N LEU A 82 -5.99 -2.16 2.51
CA LEU A 82 -5.17 -3.27 3.01
C LEU A 82 -5.17 -3.36 4.54
N ARG A 83 -5.22 -2.23 5.25
CA ARG A 83 -5.40 -2.17 6.71
C ARG A 83 -6.77 -2.73 7.11
N GLU A 84 -7.82 -2.35 6.40
CA GLU A 84 -9.17 -2.87 6.59
C GLU A 84 -9.21 -4.38 6.35
N LEU A 85 -8.62 -4.87 5.25
CA LEU A 85 -8.46 -6.31 5.00
C LEU A 85 -7.71 -7.01 6.13
N ALA A 86 -6.60 -6.42 6.60
CA ALA A 86 -5.85 -6.94 7.71
C ALA A 86 -6.67 -6.97 9.00
N SER A 87 -7.60 -6.04 9.21
CA SER A 87 -8.46 -5.99 10.40
C SER A 87 -9.73 -6.84 10.32
N ALA A 88 -10.08 -7.36 9.14
CA ALA A 88 -11.33 -8.07 8.93
C ALA A 88 -11.41 -9.36 9.79
N GLU A 89 -12.60 -9.61 10.34
CA GLU A 89 -12.87 -10.74 11.25
C GLU A 89 -13.94 -11.69 10.70
N SER A 90 -14.54 -11.39 9.54
CA SER A 90 -15.58 -12.20 8.92
C SER A 90 -15.44 -12.26 7.40
N LEU A 91 -15.94 -13.36 6.83
CA LEU A 91 -15.97 -13.58 5.38
C LEU A 91 -16.67 -12.43 4.63
N ASP A 92 -17.81 -11.98 5.12
CA ASP A 92 -18.57 -10.86 4.54
C ASP A 92 -17.74 -9.57 4.54
N THR A 93 -16.95 -9.34 5.58
CA THR A 93 -16.10 -8.15 5.67
C THR A 93 -14.94 -8.24 4.66
N PHE A 94 -14.27 -9.39 4.57
CA PHE A 94 -13.21 -9.62 3.59
C PHE A 94 -13.70 -9.41 2.16
N THR A 95 -14.83 -10.00 1.81
CA THR A 95 -15.42 -9.91 0.46
C THR A 95 -15.88 -8.49 0.12
N LEU A 96 -16.48 -7.78 1.07
CA LEU A 96 -16.87 -6.38 0.90
C LEU A 96 -15.65 -5.48 0.63
N ILE A 97 -14.62 -5.58 1.46
CA ILE A 97 -13.42 -4.75 1.30
C ILE A 97 -12.71 -5.08 -0.02
N TYR A 98 -12.57 -6.37 -0.35
CA TYR A 98 -11.93 -6.76 -1.61
C TYR A 98 -12.71 -6.29 -2.83
N THR A 99 -14.05 -6.32 -2.79
CA THR A 99 -14.89 -5.72 -3.83
C THR A 99 -14.61 -4.23 -3.99
N ASN A 100 -14.55 -3.48 -2.88
CA ASN A 100 -14.24 -2.05 -2.89
C ASN A 100 -12.83 -1.76 -3.44
N ILE A 101 -11.86 -2.62 -3.17
CA ILE A 101 -10.51 -2.53 -3.74
C ILE A 101 -10.61 -2.65 -5.26
N LEU A 102 -11.29 -3.65 -5.79
CA LEU A 102 -11.38 -3.89 -7.24
C LEU A 102 -12.09 -2.76 -8.00
N GLU A 103 -13.01 -2.03 -7.36
CA GLU A 103 -13.63 -0.84 -7.97
C GLU A 103 -12.61 0.26 -8.32
N HIS A 104 -11.51 0.36 -7.56
CA HIS A 104 -10.53 1.44 -7.67
C HIS A 104 -9.15 0.95 -8.11
N GLN A 105 -8.87 -0.34 -7.91
CA GLN A 105 -7.65 -1.07 -8.23
C GLN A 105 -8.03 -2.44 -8.83
N PRO A 106 -8.62 -2.47 -10.05
CA PRO A 106 -9.11 -3.71 -10.66
C PRO A 106 -7.97 -4.71 -10.97
N ASP A 107 -6.73 -4.23 -11.02
CA ASP A 107 -5.53 -5.05 -11.23
C ASP A 107 -5.02 -5.70 -9.92
N CYS A 108 -5.71 -5.54 -8.78
CA CYS A 108 -5.31 -6.10 -7.49
C CYS A 108 -5.62 -7.61 -7.43
N PRO A 109 -4.61 -8.48 -7.47
CA PRO A 109 -4.83 -9.91 -7.62
C PRO A 109 -5.17 -10.56 -6.26
N PRO A 110 -5.94 -11.67 -6.23
CA PRO A 110 -6.40 -12.30 -4.99
C PRO A 110 -5.25 -12.86 -4.13
N GLU A 111 -4.05 -13.03 -4.69
CA GLU A 111 -2.82 -13.35 -3.98
C GLU A 111 -2.49 -12.33 -2.89
N VAL A 112 -2.90 -11.07 -3.03
CA VAL A 112 -2.76 -10.05 -1.99
C VAL A 112 -3.56 -10.42 -0.75
N VAL A 113 -4.81 -10.87 -0.94
CA VAL A 113 -5.66 -11.36 0.14
C VAL A 113 -5.06 -12.63 0.76
N GLU A 114 -4.60 -13.57 -0.08
CA GLU A 114 -3.96 -14.80 0.38
C GLU A 114 -2.74 -14.53 1.27
N LYS A 115 -1.92 -13.54 0.91
CA LYS A 115 -0.77 -13.11 1.73
C LYS A 115 -1.21 -12.51 3.06
N LEU A 116 -2.12 -11.53 3.05
CA LEU A 116 -2.56 -10.86 4.28
C LEU A 116 -3.23 -11.81 5.26
N VAL A 117 -4.17 -12.62 4.77
CA VAL A 117 -4.89 -13.60 5.60
C VAL A 117 -3.94 -14.67 6.13
N GLY A 118 -2.95 -15.09 5.32
CA GLY A 118 -1.93 -16.05 5.74
C GLY A 118 -0.99 -15.52 6.83
N LEU A 119 -0.80 -14.20 6.90
CA LEU A 119 -0.01 -13.54 7.95
C LEU A 119 -0.84 -13.18 9.19
N ARG A 120 -2.17 -13.26 9.16
CA ARG A 120 -3.01 -12.85 10.29
C ARG A 120 -2.96 -13.85 11.45
N GLU A 121 -2.64 -13.34 12.64
CA GLU A 121 -2.76 -14.14 13.86
C GLU A 121 -4.25 -14.37 14.18
N GLY A 122 -4.59 -15.59 14.58
CA GLY A 122 -5.94 -15.94 15.05
C GLY A 122 -6.94 -16.38 13.99
N ILE A 123 -6.62 -16.30 12.69
CA ILE A 123 -7.51 -16.82 11.63
C ILE A 123 -7.28 -18.34 11.45
N PRO A 124 -8.31 -19.19 11.62
CA PRO A 124 -8.20 -20.61 11.34
C PRO A 124 -7.88 -20.87 9.87
N ARG A 125 -7.01 -21.86 9.59
CA ARG A 125 -6.62 -22.21 8.21
C ARG A 125 -7.80 -22.56 7.29
N LYS A 126 -8.91 -23.05 7.85
CA LYS A 126 -10.12 -23.36 7.09
C LYS A 126 -10.75 -22.06 6.58
N ASP A 127 -11.00 -21.13 7.49
CA ASP A 127 -11.61 -19.84 7.21
C ASP A 127 -10.72 -19.01 6.28
N ALA A 128 -9.39 -19.08 6.47
CA ALA A 128 -8.43 -18.45 5.56
C ALA A 128 -8.58 -18.94 4.11
N LYS A 129 -8.76 -20.25 3.91
CA LYS A 129 -8.97 -20.82 2.56
C LYS A 129 -10.30 -20.40 1.96
N GLU A 130 -11.34 -20.33 2.78
CA GLU A 130 -12.68 -19.90 2.37
C GLU A 130 -12.66 -18.44 1.92
N VAL A 131 -12.04 -17.55 2.70
CA VAL A 131 -11.83 -16.14 2.34
C VAL A 131 -11.10 -15.99 1.00
N VAL A 132 -10.00 -16.73 0.83
CA VAL A 132 -9.20 -16.66 -0.40
C VAL A 132 -9.99 -17.19 -1.60
N GLN A 133 -10.80 -18.23 -1.43
CA GLN A 133 -11.63 -18.79 -2.50
C GLN A 133 -12.71 -17.79 -2.94
N GLU A 134 -13.46 -17.21 -2.00
CA GLU A 134 -14.50 -16.21 -2.30
C GLU A 134 -13.89 -14.97 -2.99
N CYS A 135 -12.74 -14.49 -2.51
CA CYS A 135 -12.06 -13.36 -3.16
C CYS A 135 -11.58 -13.70 -4.58
N LYS A 136 -11.12 -14.94 -4.84
CA LYS A 136 -10.79 -15.39 -6.19
C LYS A 136 -12.01 -15.35 -7.11
N GLU A 137 -13.16 -15.81 -6.64
CA GLU A 137 -14.40 -15.77 -7.42
C GLU A 137 -14.86 -14.33 -7.70
N ILE A 138 -14.76 -13.43 -6.73
CA ILE A 138 -15.05 -12.00 -6.93
C ILE A 138 -14.12 -11.40 -7.99
N TYR A 139 -12.82 -11.69 -7.92
CA TYR A 139 -11.85 -11.23 -8.90
C TYR A 139 -12.20 -11.72 -10.31
N GLU A 140 -12.43 -13.03 -10.48
CA GLU A 140 -12.80 -13.64 -11.76
C GLU A 140 -14.08 -13.03 -12.35
N ASN A 141 -15.10 -12.78 -11.51
CA ASN A 141 -16.35 -12.15 -11.91
C ASN A 141 -16.20 -10.66 -12.30
N SER A 142 -15.15 -10.00 -11.83
CA SER A 142 -14.84 -8.61 -12.18
C SER A 142 -14.15 -8.46 -13.55
N LEU A 143 -13.56 -9.55 -14.08
CA LEU A 143 -12.84 -9.55 -15.35
C LEU A 143 -13.81 -9.52 -16.54
N VAL A 144 -13.53 -8.67 -17.53
CA VAL A 144 -14.24 -8.70 -18.82
C VAL A 144 -13.30 -9.24 -19.89
N GLY A 145 -13.63 -10.43 -20.41
CA GLY A 145 -12.81 -11.10 -21.43
C GLY A 145 -11.44 -11.59 -20.91
N GLY A 146 -11.32 -11.82 -19.59
CA GLY A 146 -10.08 -12.26 -18.95
C GLY A 146 -9.11 -11.15 -18.56
N ASN A 147 -9.49 -9.87 -18.73
CA ASN A 147 -8.69 -8.72 -18.32
C ASN A 147 -9.45 -7.84 -17.30
N PRO A 148 -8.73 -7.17 -16.39
CA PRO A 148 -9.32 -6.19 -15.48
C PRO A 148 -9.97 -5.02 -16.23
N LEU A 149 -11.09 -4.52 -15.69
CA LEU A 149 -11.95 -3.54 -16.36
C LEU A 149 -11.26 -2.19 -16.67
N LYS A 150 -10.12 -1.89 -16.02
CA LYS A 150 -9.24 -0.73 -16.28
C LYS A 150 -7.77 -1.01 -15.94
N ALA A 151 -7.04 -1.67 -16.84
CA ALA A 151 -5.60 -1.83 -16.72
C ALA A 151 -4.86 -0.50 -16.96
N ALA A 152 -4.65 0.29 -15.91
CA ALA A 152 -3.87 1.52 -15.99
C ALA A 152 -3.30 1.95 -14.62
N THR A 153 -2.68 1.04 -13.86
CA THR A 153 -1.70 1.45 -12.83
C THR A 153 -0.63 0.37 -12.69
N LYS A 154 0.61 0.77 -12.39
CA LYS A 154 1.79 -0.11 -12.39
C LYS A 154 1.53 -1.39 -11.56
N HIS A 155 1.91 -2.52 -12.12
CA HIS A 155 1.85 -3.83 -11.46
C HIS A 155 2.60 -3.82 -10.12
N PHE A 156 1.95 -4.32 -9.06
CA PHE A 156 2.64 -4.84 -7.89
C PHE A 156 3.43 -6.09 -8.32
N SER A 157 4.65 -5.91 -8.81
CA SER A 157 5.51 -7.01 -9.24
C SER A 157 6.31 -7.53 -8.05
N SER A 158 6.22 -8.83 -7.79
CA SER A 158 6.88 -9.56 -6.71
C SER A 158 8.38 -9.82 -6.94
N ASN A 159 9.11 -8.89 -7.57
CA ASN A 159 10.52 -9.11 -7.91
C ASN A 159 11.46 -8.48 -6.86
N PRO A 160 12.25 -9.27 -6.10
CA PRO A 160 13.02 -8.76 -4.97
C PRO A 160 14.35 -8.14 -5.43
N HIS A 161 14.59 -6.88 -5.07
CA HIS A 161 15.94 -6.36 -4.91
C HIS A 161 16.46 -6.75 -3.50
N PRO A 162 17.76 -7.07 -3.34
CA PRO A 162 18.32 -7.55 -2.09
C PRO A 162 18.63 -6.38 -1.15
N VAL A 163 17.60 -5.81 -0.54
CA VAL A 163 17.73 -5.07 0.71
C VAL A 163 16.70 -5.68 1.62
N VAL A 164 17.13 -6.52 2.58
CA VAL A 164 16.22 -7.03 3.61
C VAL A 164 15.78 -5.83 4.43
N PRO A 165 14.52 -5.39 4.33
CA PRO A 165 14.08 -4.26 5.12
C PRO A 165 13.87 -4.69 6.57
N PRO A 166 13.95 -3.77 7.54
CA PRO A 166 13.55 -4.05 8.91
C PRO A 166 12.08 -4.47 8.97
N ASN A 167 11.71 -5.31 9.94
CA ASN A 167 10.31 -5.68 10.13
C ASN A 167 9.47 -4.42 10.43
N MET A 168 8.18 -4.43 10.05
CA MET A 168 7.29 -3.31 10.36
C MET A 168 7.20 -3.04 11.87
N ASP A 169 7.28 -4.09 12.70
CA ASP A 169 7.29 -3.96 14.17
C ASP A 169 8.54 -3.25 14.71
N ASP A 170 9.64 -3.28 13.95
CA ASP A 170 10.92 -2.67 14.32
C ASP A 170 11.08 -1.24 13.74
N MET A 171 10.12 -0.75 12.94
CA MET A 171 10.24 0.49 12.19
C MET A 171 9.55 1.68 12.90
N PRO A 172 10.30 2.63 13.49
CA PRO A 172 9.72 3.82 14.13
C PRO A 172 8.99 4.73 13.13
N SER A 173 8.04 5.56 13.59
CA SER A 173 7.24 6.48 12.74
C SER A 173 8.07 7.41 11.85
N HIS A 174 9.29 7.73 12.30
CA HIS A 174 10.21 8.55 11.52
C HIS A 174 10.95 7.78 10.42
N ASP A 175 11.02 6.44 10.48
CA ASP A 175 11.69 5.62 9.46
C ASP A 175 10.82 5.36 8.23
N ILE A 176 9.50 5.58 8.27
CA ILE A 176 8.70 5.68 7.04
C ILE A 176 9.16 6.85 6.18
N LEU A 177 9.58 7.95 6.79
CA LEU A 177 10.18 9.03 6.03
C LEU A 177 11.51 8.57 5.40
N THR A 178 12.21 7.60 5.97
CA THR A 178 13.36 6.94 5.33
C THR A 178 12.93 6.18 4.08
N LEU A 179 11.79 5.48 4.07
CA LEU A 179 11.22 4.87 2.85
C LEU A 179 10.86 5.93 1.81
N VAL A 180 10.26 7.05 2.22
CA VAL A 180 10.02 8.20 1.33
C VAL A 180 11.35 8.72 0.77
N GLY A 181 12.42 8.75 1.59
CA GLY A 181 13.75 9.19 1.17
C GLY A 181 14.42 8.24 0.17
N LEU A 182 14.21 6.92 0.32
CA LEU A 182 14.64 5.90 -0.63
C LEU A 182 13.88 6.03 -1.94
N ALA A 183 12.55 6.18 -1.89
CA ALA A 183 11.70 6.44 -3.04
C ALA A 183 12.14 7.69 -3.82
N SER A 184 12.40 8.80 -3.12
CA SER A 184 12.93 10.03 -3.73
C SER A 184 14.32 9.82 -4.37
N SER A 185 15.16 8.95 -3.81
CA SER A 185 16.51 8.70 -4.33
C SER A 185 16.48 7.81 -5.58
N ASN A 186 15.55 6.84 -5.64
CA ASN A 186 15.34 6.00 -6.82
C ASN A 186 14.79 6.77 -8.02
N LEU A 187 14.03 7.84 -7.78
CA LEU A 187 13.46 8.72 -8.81
C LEU A 187 14.42 9.84 -9.28
N ALA A 188 15.54 10.05 -8.60
CA ALA A 188 16.53 11.08 -8.92
C ALA A 188 17.69 10.59 -9.81
N LEU A 189 17.62 9.34 -10.29
CA LEU A 189 18.52 8.72 -11.28
C LEU A 189 17.82 8.64 -12.65
#